data_AF-A0A962IBJ5-F1
#
_entry.id   AF-A0A962IBJ5-F1
#
_cell.length_a   1.000
_cell.length_b   1.000
_cell.length_c   1.000
_cell.angle_alpha   90.00
_cell.angle_beta   90.00
_cell.angle_gamma   90.00
#
_symmetry.space_group_name_H-M   'P 1'
#
loop_
_entity.id
_entity.type
_entity.pdbx_description
1 polymer ?
#
loop_
_entity_poly.entity_id
_entity_poly.type
_entity_poly.pdbx_seq_one_letter_code
_entity_poly.pdbx_strand_id
1 'polypeptide(L)'
;MIRLTVDKIASVTRNLKLQRSLTLSDQIDCREGSVLAVRVHGDKSRYNQLEDINGRWATLHDGDLVVGALGKRHALHGYEGVVPESLAVGDT
;
A
#
# COMPACT_ATOMS: atom_id res chain seq x y z
N MET A 1 -8.91 -7.69 15.30
CA MET A 1 -8.59 -6.26 15.06
C MET A 1 -7.20 -5.97 15.59
N ILE A 2 -6.35 -5.36 14.76
CA ILE A 2 -4.96 -5.02 15.10
C ILE A 2 -4.82 -3.49 15.04
N ARG A 3 -4.08 -2.90 15.98
CA ARG A 3 -3.74 -1.48 15.94
C ARG A 3 -2.26 -1.30 15.64
N LEU A 4 -1.92 -0.47 14.65
CA LEU A 4 -0.54 -0.19 14.29
C LEU A 4 -0.36 1.26 13.85
N THR A 5 0.89 1.70 13.80
CA THR A 5 1.29 2.98 13.25
C THR A 5 1.99 2.72 11.92
N VAL A 6 1.52 3.36 10.85
CA VAL A 6 2.13 3.24 9.51
C VAL A 6 3.18 4.32 9.28
N ASP A 7 4.19 3.98 8.49
CA ASP A 7 5.29 4.88 8.13
C ASP A 7 4.88 5.84 7.02
N LYS A 8 4.12 5.32 6.03
CA LYS A 8 3.77 6.03 4.80
C LYS A 8 2.32 5.79 4.40
N ILE A 9 1.65 6.83 3.91
CA ILE A 9 0.27 6.78 3.41
C ILE A 9 0.29 7.32 1.98
N ALA A 10 -0.06 6.47 1.01
CA ALA A 10 -0.01 6.79 -0.41
C ALA A 10 -1.04 7.87 -0.79
N SER A 11 -0.70 8.70 -1.77
CA SER A 11 -1.56 9.80 -2.25
C SER A 11 -2.93 9.33 -2.75
N VAL A 12 -3.02 8.10 -3.27
CA VAL A 12 -4.29 7.48 -3.70
C VAL A 12 -5.35 7.42 -2.58
N THR A 13 -4.93 7.35 -1.32
CA THR A 13 -5.86 7.29 -0.17
C THR A 13 -6.19 8.66 0.42
N ARG A 14 -5.78 9.78 -0.20
CA ARG A 14 -5.93 11.15 0.35
C ARG A 14 -7.35 11.47 0.81
N ASN A 15 -8.36 11.06 0.03
CA ASN A 15 -9.76 11.39 0.32
C ASN A 15 -10.34 10.63 1.52
N LEU A 16 -9.66 9.57 2.00
CA LEU A 16 -10.07 8.82 3.19
C LEU A 16 -9.66 9.51 4.49
N LYS A 17 -8.80 10.54 4.44
CA LYS A 17 -8.36 11.32 5.61
C LYS A 17 -7.80 10.46 6.75
N LEU A 18 -7.09 9.39 6.36
CA LEU A 18 -6.52 8.42 7.29
C LEU A 18 -5.50 9.08 8.22
N GLN A 19 -5.44 8.59 9.46
CA GLN A 19 -4.41 8.95 10.42
C GLN A 19 -3.27 7.92 10.36
N ARG A 20 -2.09 8.25 10.90
CA ARG A 20 -0.97 7.29 10.96
C ARG A 20 -1.24 6.11 11.89
N SER A 21 -2.01 6.30 12.97
CA SER A 21 -2.45 5.20 13.83
C SER A 21 -3.76 4.64 13.28
N LEU A 22 -3.74 3.37 12.88
CA LEU A 22 -4.84 2.68 12.23
C LEU A 22 -5.29 1.48 13.06
N THR A 23 -6.59 1.22 13.03
CA THR A 23 -7.19 -0.05 13.47
C THR A 23 -7.59 -0.83 12.23
N LEU A 24 -7.08 -2.05 12.10
CA LEU A 24 -7.22 -2.90 10.92
C LEU A 24 -8.16 -4.08 11.19
N SER A 25 -8.93 -4.42 10.16
CA SER A 25 -9.64 -5.69 10.02
C SER A 25 -8.74 -6.72 9.34
N ASP A 26 -8.97 -8.00 9.63
CA ASP A 26 -8.37 -9.12 8.88
C ASP A 26 -9.23 -9.52 7.66
N GLN A 27 -10.43 -8.96 7.54
CA GLN A 27 -11.31 -9.16 6.39
C GLN A 27 -10.82 -8.30 5.22
N ILE A 28 -10.38 -8.95 4.15
CA ILE A 28 -9.86 -8.30 2.95
C ILE A 28 -10.86 -8.48 1.80
N ASP A 29 -11.39 -7.36 1.31
CA ASP A 29 -12.23 -7.33 0.12
C ASP A 29 -11.34 -7.12 -1.11
N CYS A 30 -11.18 -8.14 -1.96
CA CYS A 30 -10.27 -8.10 -3.11
C CYS A 30 -10.92 -7.45 -4.33
N ARG A 31 -11.09 -6.13 -4.29
CA ARG A 31 -11.59 -5.32 -5.42
C ARG A 31 -10.75 -4.06 -5.63
N GLU A 32 -10.89 -3.47 -6.82
CA GLU A 32 -10.27 -2.18 -7.13
C GLU A 32 -10.69 -1.11 -6.12
N GLY A 33 -9.71 -0.36 -5.62
CA GLY A 33 -9.90 0.68 -4.61
C GLY A 33 -9.90 0.17 -3.16
N SER A 34 -9.86 -1.14 -2.92
CA SER A 34 -9.72 -1.66 -1.55
C SER A 34 -8.40 -1.23 -0.94
N VAL A 35 -8.45 -0.68 0.26
CA VAL A 35 -7.29 -0.11 0.95
C VAL A 35 -6.67 -1.11 1.90
N LEU A 36 -5.36 -1.29 1.80
CA LEU A 36 -4.59 -2.24 2.58
C LEU A 36 -3.43 -1.53 3.28
N ALA A 37 -3.09 -2.03 4.46
CA ALA A 37 -1.78 -1.80 5.06
C ALA A 37 -0.88 -2.99 4.69
N VAL A 38 0.26 -2.71 4.07
CA VAL A 38 1.23 -3.71 3.63
C VAL A 38 2.61 -3.40 4.19
N ARG A 39 3.44 -4.42 4.30
CA ARG A 39 4.86 -4.27 4.62
C ARG A 39 5.66 -4.34 3.33
N VAL A 40 6.54 -3.36 3.11
CA VAL A 40 7.51 -3.42 2.00
C VAL A 40 8.49 -4.57 2.24
N HIS A 41 8.72 -5.38 1.20
CA HIS A 41 9.67 -6.48 1.23
C HIS A 41 10.85 -6.22 0.30
N GLY A 42 12.03 -6.08 0.90
CA GLY A 42 13.30 -5.78 0.25
C GLY A 42 13.44 -4.32 -0.19
N ASP A 43 14.68 -3.92 -0.44
CA ASP A 43 15.03 -2.62 -0.98
C ASP A 43 15.25 -2.68 -2.50
N LYS A 44 14.88 -1.60 -3.20
CA LYS A 44 15.13 -1.44 -4.64
C LYS A 44 15.72 -0.06 -4.92
N SER A 45 16.60 0.01 -5.93
CA SER A 45 17.16 1.27 -6.44
C SER A 45 16.31 1.93 -7.53
N ARG A 46 15.30 1.22 -8.05
CA ARG A 46 14.35 1.71 -9.07
C ARG A 46 12.92 1.36 -8.66
N TYR A 47 11.96 2.18 -9.07
CA TYR A 47 10.54 2.07 -8.72
C TYR A 47 10.29 2.04 -7.20
N ASN A 48 11.11 2.77 -6.45
CA ASN A 48 11.09 2.83 -4.99
C ASN A 48 10.53 4.15 -4.45
N GLN A 49 9.88 4.95 -5.29
CA GLN A 49 9.29 6.23 -4.88
C GLN A 49 7.77 6.06 -4.70
N LEU A 50 7.26 6.58 -3.61
CA LEU A 50 5.83 6.67 -3.30
C LEU A 50 5.48 8.14 -3.06
N GLU A 51 4.45 8.64 -3.74
CA GLU A 51 3.88 9.94 -3.42
C GLU A 51 2.98 9.82 -2.18
N ASP A 52 3.19 10.67 -1.18
CA ASP A 52 2.37 10.72 0.02
C ASP A 52 1.11 11.59 -0.15
N ILE A 53 0.23 11.59 0.84
CA ILE A 53 -1.02 12.40 0.85
C ILE A 53 -0.80 13.92 0.74
N ASN A 54 0.43 14.41 0.93
CA ASN A 54 0.80 15.82 0.79
C ASN A 54 1.48 16.11 -0.56
N GLY A 55 1.58 15.12 -1.45
CA GLY A 55 2.27 15.25 -2.74
C GLY A 55 3.80 15.17 -2.64
N ARG A 56 4.35 14.70 -1.51
CA ARG A 56 5.80 14.50 -1.38
C ARG A 56 6.20 13.12 -1.85
N TRP A 57 7.27 13.06 -2.62
CA TRP A 57 7.94 11.81 -2.96
C TRP A 57 8.75 11.28 -1.77
N ALA A 58 8.43 10.07 -1.34
CA ALA A 58 9.11 9.35 -0.28
C ALA A 58 9.74 8.07 -0.84
N THR A 59 10.98 7.78 -0.44
CA THR A 59 11.64 6.52 -0.78
C THR A 59 11.09 5.40 0.10
N LEU A 60 10.72 4.28 -0.53
CA LEU A 60 10.35 3.02 0.11
C LEU A 60 11.62 2.27 0.54
N HIS A 61 11.60 1.78 1.78
CA HIS A 61 12.63 0.98 2.41
C HIS A 61 12.05 -0.35 2.89
N ASP A 62 12.88 -1.39 2.96
CA ASP A 62 12.47 -2.67 3.53
C ASP A 62 11.87 -2.50 4.93
N GLY A 63 10.77 -3.20 5.16
CA GLY A 63 10.05 -3.17 6.43
C GLY A 63 9.09 -2.00 6.63
N ASP A 64 9.08 -0.97 5.76
CA ASP A 64 8.11 0.13 5.83
C ASP A 64 6.67 -0.42 5.86
N LEU A 65 5.87 0.09 6.78
CA LEU A 65 4.43 -0.10 6.79
C LEU A 65 3.76 1.00 5.96
N VAL A 66 3.15 0.60 4.86
CA VAL A 66 2.59 1.50 3.84
C VAL A 66 1.10 1.25 3.69
N VAL A 67 0.33 2.33 3.55
CA VAL A 67 -1.08 2.24 3.16
C VAL A 67 -1.23 2.57 1.68
N GLY A 68 -1.87 1.67 0.94
CA GLY A 68 -2.16 1.84 -0.48
C GLY A 68 -3.51 1.23 -0.85
N ALA A 69 -3.85 1.26 -2.14
CA ALA A 69 -5.07 0.66 -2.66
C ALA A 69 -4.76 -0.41 -3.70
N LEU A 70 -5.54 -1.48 -3.70
CA LEU A 70 -5.56 -2.47 -4.78
C LEU A 70 -6.03 -1.81 -6.07
N GLY A 71 -5.37 -2.15 -7.16
CA GLY A 71 -5.72 -1.63 -8.48
C GLY A 71 -5.00 -2.38 -9.57
N LYS A 72 -5.45 -2.16 -10.79
CA LYS A 72 -4.77 -2.67 -11.99
C LYS A 72 -3.71 -1.67 -12.43
N ARG A 73 -2.61 -2.19 -12.93
CA ARG A 73 -1.56 -1.36 -13.54
C ARG A 73 -1.09 -2.03 -14.81
N HIS A 74 -1.36 -1.42 -15.95
CA HIS A 74 -0.73 -1.79 -17.23
C HIS A 74 0.52 -0.93 -17.41
N ALA A 75 1.68 -1.55 -17.56
CA ALA A 75 2.94 -0.85 -17.66
C ALA A 75 3.81 -1.42 -18.78
N LEU A 76 4.26 -0.55 -19.69
CA LEU A 76 5.22 -0.92 -20.74
C LEU A 76 6.59 -1.31 -20.16
N HIS A 77 6.96 -0.73 -19.01
CA HIS A 77 8.19 -1.01 -18.27
C HIS A 77 7.91 -1.07 -16.77
N GLY A 78 8.52 -2.03 -16.07
CA GLY A 78 8.38 -2.21 -14.62
C GLY A 78 7.39 -3.33 -14.27
N TYR A 79 6.47 -3.04 -13.35
CA TYR A 79 5.51 -4.03 -12.84
C TYR A 79 4.12 -3.79 -13.41
N GLU A 80 3.53 -4.85 -13.96
CA GLU A 80 2.11 -4.98 -14.25
C GLU A 80 1.46 -5.83 -13.16
N GLY A 81 0.18 -5.59 -12.91
CA GLY A 81 -0.57 -6.36 -11.93
C GLY A 81 -2.08 -6.22 -12.12
N VAL A 82 -2.79 -7.28 -11.71
CA VAL A 82 -4.23 -7.32 -11.59
C VAL A 82 -4.62 -7.44 -10.12
N VAL A 83 -5.85 -7.07 -9.79
CA VAL A 83 -6.39 -7.32 -8.44
C VAL A 83 -6.56 -8.84 -8.28
N PRO A 84 -6.01 -9.46 -7.22
CA PRO A 84 -6.13 -10.89 -7.00
C PRO A 84 -7.58 -11.28 -6.64
N GLU A 85 -7.92 -12.56 -6.77
CA GLU A 85 -9.25 -13.06 -6.38
C GLU A 85 -9.38 -13.22 -4.86
N SER A 86 -8.26 -13.47 -4.16
CA SER A 86 -8.22 -13.61 -2.71
C SER A 86 -6.85 -13.20 -2.15
N LEU A 87 -6.85 -12.75 -0.90
CA LEU A 87 -5.67 -12.40 -0.11
C LEU A 87 -5.92 -12.74 1.36
N ALA A 88 -4.90 -13.23 2.05
CA ALA A 88 -4.87 -13.42 3.48
C ALA A 88 -3.80 -12.52 4.14
N VAL A 89 -4.00 -12.24 5.42
CA VAL A 89 -3.00 -11.51 6.21
C VAL A 89 -1.73 -12.35 6.30
N GLY A 90 -0.62 -11.80 5.81
CA GLY A 90 0.69 -12.44 5.87
C GLY A 90 1.17 -13.04 4.54
N ASP A 91 0.34 -13.01 3.49
CA ASP A 91 0.77 -13.39 2.14
C ASP A 91 1.93 -12.48 1.64
N THR A 92 2.88 -13.07 0.90
CA THR A 92 4.10 -12.41 0.38
C THR A 92 4.36 -12.74 -1.08
#